data_AF-A0A1I0ZU67-F1
#
_entry.id   AF-A0A1I0ZU67-F1
#
_cell.length_a   1.000
_cell.length_b   1.000
_cell.length_c   1.000
_cell.angle_alpha   90.00
_cell.angle_beta   90.00
_cell.angle_gamma   90.00
#
_symmetry.space_group_name_H-M   'P 1'
#
loop_
_entity.id
_entity.type
_entity.pdbx_description
1 polymer ?
#
loop_
_entity_poly.entity_id
_entity_poly.type
_entity_poly.pdbx_seq_one_letter_code
_entity_poly.pdbx_strand_id
1 'polypeptide(L)'
;MPSATSAATPGRAPRRTTPTPWSAAALAAAARFWFIATVIGQLMFAAYIVALYGGAAARGDFDAWNAVMSHGHVPGDGAGNVATGVHVLLAAILMLGGALQLVPQVRHRAPRLHRWNGRVYLAGAVLAALSGLYMLW
;
A
#
# COMPACT_ATOMS: atom_id res chain seq x y z
N MET A 1 33.17 47.25 39.44
CA MET A 1 32.77 47.11 38.02
C MET A 1 31.39 46.45 37.98
N PRO A 2 30.34 47.08 37.47
CA PRO A 2 29.04 46.43 37.36
C PRO A 2 28.99 45.60 36.06
N SER A 3 28.70 44.31 36.22
CA SER A 3 28.51 43.34 35.16
C SER A 3 27.28 43.70 34.32
N ALA A 4 27.46 43.91 33.01
CA ALA A 4 26.37 44.13 32.07
C ALA A 4 25.59 42.82 31.86
N THR A 5 24.34 42.79 32.33
CA THR A 5 23.39 41.72 32.05
C THR A 5 22.96 41.84 30.58
N SER A 6 23.44 40.91 29.75
CA SER A 6 23.02 40.78 28.35
C SER A 6 21.54 40.37 28.32
N ALA A 7 20.66 41.29 27.92
CA ALA A 7 19.25 41.02 27.72
C ALA A 7 19.08 40.18 26.44
N ALA A 8 18.68 38.92 26.61
CA ALA A 8 18.35 38.03 25.50
C ALA A 8 17.15 38.58 24.72
N THR A 9 17.34 38.88 23.45
CA THR A 9 16.27 39.27 22.52
C THR A 9 15.21 38.16 22.45
N PRO A 10 13.91 38.45 22.71
CA PRO A 10 12.88 37.43 22.58
C PRO A 10 12.80 36.98 21.12
N GLY A 11 13.08 35.69 20.89
CA GLY A 11 12.98 35.07 19.57
C GLY A 11 11.57 35.26 19.00
N ARG A 12 11.48 35.88 17.83
CA ARG A 12 10.22 36.14 17.13
C ARG A 12 9.49 34.81 16.89
N ALA A 13 8.31 34.67 17.48
CA ALA A 13 7.48 33.49 17.28
C ALA A 13 7.21 33.27 15.77
N PRO A 14 7.26 32.02 15.26
CA PRO A 14 7.08 31.73 13.85
C PRO A 14 5.70 32.23 13.38
N ARG A 15 5.70 33.02 12.29
CA ARG A 15 4.49 33.55 11.66
C ARG A 15 3.68 32.38 11.11
N ARG A 16 2.52 32.10 11.69
CA ARG A 16 1.53 31.18 11.09
C ARG A 16 0.94 31.86 9.86
N THR A 17 1.32 31.41 8.68
CA THR A 17 0.68 31.81 7.43
C THR A 17 -0.62 31.03 7.28
N THR A 18 -1.76 31.71 7.33
CA THR A 18 -3.05 31.12 7.00
C THR A 18 -3.12 30.90 5.49
N PRO A 19 -3.38 29.67 5.01
CA PRO A 19 -3.56 29.41 3.58
C PRO A 19 -4.70 30.26 3.02
N THR A 20 -4.55 30.76 1.79
CA THR A 20 -5.67 31.40 1.09
C THR A 20 -6.75 30.36 0.77
N PRO A 21 -8.03 30.76 0.62
CA PRO A 21 -9.12 29.83 0.33
C PRO A 21 -8.87 28.98 -0.93
N TRP A 22 -8.22 29.58 -1.94
CA TRP A 22 -7.87 28.91 -3.18
C TRP A 22 -6.78 27.85 -3.03
N SER A 23 -5.72 28.11 -2.25
CA SER A 23 -4.64 27.12 -2.06
C SER A 23 -5.15 25.91 -1.28
N ALA A 24 -6.02 26.12 -0.29
CA ALA A 24 -6.68 25.04 0.44
C ALA A 24 -7.59 24.20 -0.47
N ALA A 25 -8.39 24.84 -1.34
CA ALA A 25 -9.26 24.16 -2.28
C ALA A 25 -8.47 23.35 -3.33
N ALA A 26 -7.41 23.93 -3.90
CA ALA A 26 -6.55 23.26 -4.87
C ALA A 26 -5.86 22.03 -4.27
N LEU A 27 -5.32 22.14 -3.05
CA LEU A 27 -4.71 21.01 -2.34
C LEU A 27 -5.72 19.89 -2.07
N ALA A 28 -6.94 20.23 -1.64
CA ALA A 28 -7.98 19.24 -1.39
C ALA A 28 -8.42 18.53 -2.68
N ALA A 29 -8.53 19.26 -3.80
CA ALA A 29 -8.84 18.70 -5.11
C ALA A 29 -7.72 17.75 -5.59
N ALA A 30 -6.46 18.16 -5.48
CA ALA A 30 -5.31 17.34 -5.85
C ALA A 30 -5.24 16.03 -5.02
N ALA A 31 -5.43 16.13 -3.71
CA ALA A 31 -5.45 14.95 -2.83
C ALA A 31 -6.59 13.98 -3.17
N ARG A 32 -7.80 14.51 -3.46
CA ARG A 32 -8.94 13.68 -3.89
C ARG A 32 -8.69 13.01 -5.23
N PHE A 33 -8.17 13.76 -6.21
CA PHE A 33 -7.85 13.23 -7.54
C PHE A 33 -6.81 12.11 -7.44
N TRP A 34 -5.69 12.36 -6.76
CA TRP A 34 -4.65 11.35 -6.52
C TRP A 34 -5.24 10.11 -5.87
N PHE A 35 -6.02 10.28 -4.79
CA PHE A 35 -6.61 9.16 -4.07
C PHE A 35 -7.55 8.33 -4.96
N ILE A 36 -8.43 8.97 -5.72
CA ILE A 36 -9.35 8.30 -6.64
C ILE A 36 -8.57 7.55 -7.72
N ALA A 37 -7.59 8.18 -8.35
CA ALA A 37 -6.76 7.56 -9.37
C ALA A 37 -6.00 6.34 -8.83
N THR A 38 -5.39 6.45 -7.65
CA THR A 38 -4.70 5.34 -6.98
C THR A 38 -5.65 4.19 -6.65
N VAL A 39 -6.82 4.47 -6.08
CA VAL A 39 -7.78 3.41 -5.72
C VAL A 39 -8.32 2.72 -6.97
N ILE A 40 -8.65 3.45 -8.03
CA ILE A 40 -9.09 2.85 -9.30
C ILE A 40 -7.98 1.95 -9.86
N GLY A 41 -6.75 2.45 -9.94
CA GLY A 41 -5.60 1.66 -10.41
C GLY A 41 -5.38 0.39 -9.58
N GLN A 42 -5.44 0.49 -8.25
CA GLN A 42 -5.30 -0.65 -7.35
C GLN A 42 -6.42 -1.68 -7.55
N LEU A 43 -7.67 -1.24 -7.69
CA LEU A 43 -8.81 -2.13 -7.92
C LEU A 43 -8.70 -2.83 -9.28
N MET A 44 -8.30 -2.11 -10.33
CA MET A 44 -8.06 -2.69 -11.65
C MET A 44 -6.95 -3.74 -11.60
N PHE A 45 -5.82 -3.43 -10.94
CA PHE A 45 -4.71 -4.37 -10.82
C PHE A 45 -5.07 -5.59 -9.96
N ALA A 46 -5.75 -5.40 -8.82
CA ALA A 46 -6.22 -6.50 -8.00
C ALA A 46 -7.20 -7.41 -8.76
N ALA A 47 -8.15 -6.82 -9.49
CA ALA A 47 -9.08 -7.57 -10.33
C ALA A 47 -8.35 -8.36 -11.42
N TYR A 48 -7.36 -7.75 -12.08
CA TYR A 48 -6.51 -8.41 -13.06
C TYR A 48 -5.77 -9.61 -12.46
N ILE A 49 -5.11 -9.44 -11.30
CA ILE A 49 -4.41 -10.53 -10.61
C ILE A 49 -5.37 -11.68 -10.27
N VAL A 50 -6.53 -11.37 -9.69
CA VAL A 50 -7.52 -12.38 -9.29
C VAL A 50 -8.07 -13.12 -10.51
N ALA A 51 -8.39 -12.41 -11.59
CA ALA A 51 -8.94 -13.00 -12.79
C ALA A 51 -7.91 -13.91 -13.51
N LEU A 52 -6.68 -13.45 -13.64
CA LEU A 52 -5.62 -14.20 -14.32
C LEU A 52 -5.16 -15.39 -13.47
N TYR A 53 -4.58 -15.14 -12.30
CA TYR A 53 -3.92 -16.17 -11.50
C TYR A 53 -4.92 -16.97 -10.66
N GLY A 54 -5.87 -16.29 -10.01
CA GLY A 54 -6.92 -16.95 -9.23
C GLY A 54 -7.86 -17.76 -10.12
N GLY A 55 -8.26 -17.19 -11.27
CA GLY A 55 -9.08 -17.89 -12.26
C GLY A 55 -8.37 -19.12 -12.86
N ALA A 56 -7.08 -19.00 -13.19
CA ALA A 56 -6.25 -20.12 -13.63
C ALA A 56 -6.18 -21.24 -12.57
N ALA A 57 -5.90 -20.89 -11.31
CA ALA A 57 -5.85 -21.85 -10.20
C ALA A 57 -7.19 -22.56 -9.99
N ALA A 58 -8.30 -21.83 -10.07
CA ALA A 58 -9.64 -22.41 -9.91
C ALA A 58 -10.00 -23.41 -11.02
N ARG A 59 -9.43 -23.27 -12.22
CA ARG A 59 -9.59 -24.20 -13.35
C ARG A 59 -8.57 -25.33 -13.37
N GLY A 60 -7.56 -25.29 -12.47
CA GLY A 60 -6.41 -26.21 -12.51
C GLY A 60 -5.43 -25.96 -13.66
N ASP A 61 -5.54 -24.81 -14.33
CA ASP A 61 -4.75 -24.41 -15.49
C ASP A 61 -3.53 -23.60 -15.03
N PHE A 62 -2.58 -24.26 -14.35
CA PHE A 62 -1.42 -23.58 -13.77
C PHE A 62 -0.42 -23.08 -14.82
N ASP A 63 -0.44 -23.62 -16.04
CA ASP A 63 0.39 -23.13 -17.14
C ASP A 63 0.04 -21.67 -17.50
N ALA A 64 -1.22 -21.25 -17.30
CA ALA A 64 -1.63 -19.86 -17.48
C ALA A 64 -0.95 -18.87 -16.51
N TRP A 65 -0.35 -19.33 -15.40
CA TRP A 65 0.48 -18.46 -14.56
C TRP A 65 1.73 -17.98 -15.28
N ASN A 66 2.16 -18.70 -16.33
CA ASN A 66 3.29 -18.33 -17.16
C ASN A 66 2.96 -17.33 -18.29
N ALA A 67 1.70 -16.89 -18.40
CA ALA A 67 1.27 -15.99 -19.48
C ALA A 67 1.94 -14.61 -19.40
N VAL A 68 2.30 -14.16 -18.19
CA VAL A 68 2.98 -12.87 -17.95
C VAL A 68 4.25 -13.02 -17.13
N MET A 69 4.28 -13.96 -16.18
CA MET A 69 5.50 -14.32 -15.46
C MET A 69 6.23 -15.40 -16.25
N SER A 70 7.54 -15.27 -16.50
CA SER A 70 8.28 -16.31 -17.21
C SER A 70 8.38 -17.63 -16.42
N HIS A 71 8.38 -17.54 -15.09
CA HIS A 71 8.43 -18.68 -14.15
C HIS A 71 7.34 -18.54 -13.08
N GLY A 72 6.09 -18.45 -13.50
CA GLY A 72 4.93 -18.41 -12.61
C GLY A 72 4.62 -19.79 -12.00
N HIS A 73 4.64 -20.84 -12.81
CA HIS A 73 4.49 -22.22 -12.37
C HIS A 73 5.43 -23.15 -13.13
N VAL A 74 6.20 -23.95 -12.39
CA VAL A 74 7.13 -24.93 -12.94
C VAL A 74 6.72 -26.33 -12.48
N PRO A 75 6.40 -27.26 -13.39
CA PRO A 75 6.05 -28.64 -13.02
C PRO A 75 7.17 -29.31 -12.21
N GLY A 76 6.81 -29.88 -11.05
CA GLY A 76 7.76 -30.54 -10.15
C GLY A 76 8.42 -29.63 -9.11
N ASP A 77 8.33 -28.30 -9.25
CA ASP A 77 8.85 -27.34 -8.26
C ASP A 77 7.76 -26.91 -7.26
N GLY A 78 7.47 -27.78 -6.29
CA GLY A 78 6.45 -27.49 -5.28
C GLY A 78 6.73 -26.21 -4.47
N ALA A 79 8.00 -25.97 -4.11
CA ALA A 79 8.37 -24.84 -3.27
C ALA A 79 8.27 -23.50 -4.02
N GLY A 80 8.79 -23.43 -5.25
CA GLY A 80 8.65 -22.25 -6.12
C GLY A 80 7.20 -21.93 -6.43
N ASN A 81 6.40 -22.94 -6.76
CA ASN A 81 4.98 -22.73 -7.07
C ASN A 81 4.19 -22.20 -5.87
N VAL A 82 4.47 -22.70 -4.66
CA VAL A 82 3.88 -22.18 -3.43
C VAL A 82 4.34 -20.75 -3.16
N ALA A 83 5.63 -20.45 -3.34
CA ALA A 83 6.15 -19.10 -3.17
C ALA A 83 5.47 -18.10 -4.12
N THR A 84 5.34 -18.44 -5.40
CA THR A 84 4.60 -17.63 -6.39
C THR A 84 3.14 -17.44 -5.99
N GLY A 85 2.46 -18.53 -5.62
CA GLY A 85 1.04 -18.45 -5.22
C GLY A 85 0.83 -17.57 -4.00
N VAL A 86 1.68 -17.71 -2.98
CA VAL A 86 1.66 -16.85 -1.78
C VAL A 86 1.94 -15.40 -2.14
N HIS A 87 2.96 -15.14 -2.98
CA HIS A 87 3.31 -13.78 -3.38
C HIS A 87 2.17 -13.08 -4.11
N VAL A 88 1.56 -13.75 -5.10
CA VAL A 88 0.46 -13.22 -5.91
C VAL A 88 -0.80 -13.00 -5.05
N LEU A 89 -1.12 -13.92 -4.15
CA LEU A 89 -2.23 -13.77 -3.21
C LEU A 89 -2.01 -12.57 -2.28
N LEU A 90 -0.80 -12.44 -1.72
CA LEU A 90 -0.46 -11.32 -0.84
C LEU A 90 -0.48 -10.00 -1.61
N ALA A 91 -0.04 -9.96 -2.87
CA ALA A 91 -0.14 -8.77 -3.71
C ALA A 91 -1.60 -8.29 -3.83
N ALA A 92 -2.56 -9.19 -4.09
CA ALA A 92 -3.98 -8.84 -4.14
C ALA A 92 -4.51 -8.33 -2.79
N ILE A 93 -4.18 -9.02 -1.68
CA ILE A 93 -4.60 -8.63 -0.33
C ILE A 93 -4.05 -7.26 0.05
N LEU A 94 -2.76 -7.00 -0.21
CA LEU A 94 -2.10 -5.75 0.14
C LEU A 94 -2.63 -4.57 -0.70
N MET A 95 -2.94 -4.77 -1.98
CA MET A 95 -3.54 -3.72 -2.81
C MET A 95 -4.90 -3.26 -2.24
N LEU A 96 -5.77 -4.20 -1.87
CA LEU A 96 -7.08 -3.89 -1.29
C LEU A 96 -6.96 -3.34 0.14
N GLY A 97 -6.10 -3.96 0.94
CA GLY A 97 -5.84 -3.57 2.32
C GLY A 97 -5.28 -2.15 2.42
N GLY A 98 -4.35 -1.77 1.54
CA GLY A 98 -3.75 -0.43 1.48
C GLY A 98 -4.77 0.65 1.16
N ALA A 99 -5.61 0.45 0.13
CA ALA A 99 -6.69 1.38 -0.20
C ALA A 99 -7.64 1.60 1.00
N LEU A 100 -8.00 0.53 1.70
CA LEU A 100 -8.89 0.58 2.86
C LEU A 100 -8.30 1.38 4.05
N GLN A 101 -6.97 1.36 4.25
CA GLN A 101 -6.33 2.12 5.34
C GLN A 101 -6.41 3.63 5.14
N LEU A 102 -6.41 4.08 3.89
CA LEU A 102 -6.41 5.49 3.53
C LEU A 102 -7.81 6.11 3.62
N VAL A 103 -8.89 5.32 3.76
CA VAL A 103 -10.27 5.80 3.90
C VAL A 103 -10.50 6.33 5.34
N PRO A 104 -10.70 7.65 5.54
CA PRO A 104 -10.88 8.22 6.88
C PRO A 104 -12.08 7.61 7.62
N GLN A 105 -13.16 7.32 6.91
CA GLN A 105 -14.39 6.76 7.47
C GLN A 105 -14.14 5.41 8.14
N VAL A 106 -13.24 4.58 7.60
CA VAL A 106 -12.87 3.29 8.21
C VAL A 106 -12.13 3.51 9.52
N ARG A 107 -11.18 4.45 9.54
CA ARG A 107 -10.44 4.81 10.76
C ARG A 107 -11.36 5.34 11.86
N HIS A 108 -12.30 6.20 11.50
CA HIS A 108 -13.18 6.88 12.46
C HIS A 108 -14.33 5.99 12.96
N ARG A 109 -14.92 5.15 12.10
CA ARG A 109 -16.08 4.31 12.45
C ARG A 109 -15.71 2.89 12.89
N ALA A 110 -14.58 2.36 12.42
CA ALA A 110 -14.15 0.99 12.69
C ALA A 110 -12.65 0.92 13.06
N PRO A 111 -12.21 1.56 14.16
CA PRO A 111 -10.79 1.62 14.54
C PRO A 111 -10.17 0.24 14.83
N ARG A 112 -10.96 -0.73 15.32
CA ARG A 112 -10.49 -2.12 15.51
C ARG A 112 -10.16 -2.77 14.16
N LEU A 113 -11.03 -2.60 13.16
CA LEU A 113 -10.80 -3.10 11.80
C LEU A 113 -9.56 -2.45 11.20
N HIS A 114 -9.42 -1.13 11.32
CA HIS A 114 -8.24 -0.40 10.82
C HIS A 114 -6.93 -0.92 11.42
N ARG A 115 -6.89 -1.16 12.74
CA ARG A 115 -5.69 -1.69 13.43
C ARG A 115 -5.34 -3.11 12.98
N TRP A 116 -6.33 -3.99 12.86
CA TRP A 116 -6.09 -5.35 12.36
C TRP A 116 -5.67 -5.37 10.90
N ASN A 117 -6.29 -4.55 10.06
CA ASN A 117 -5.88 -4.39 8.67
C ASN A 117 -4.43 -3.91 8.57
N GLY A 118 -4.00 -2.97 9.43
CA GLY A 118 -2.60 -2.56 9.53
C GLY A 118 -1.64 -3.70 9.90
N ARG A 119 -2.01 -4.56 10.84
CA ARG A 119 -1.20 -5.73 11.24
C ARG A 119 -1.08 -6.76 10.13
N VAL A 120 -2.20 -7.11 9.50
CA VAL A 120 -2.24 -8.04 8.36
C VAL A 120 -1.43 -7.46 7.20
N TYR A 121 -1.53 -6.16 6.95
CA TYR A 121 -0.77 -5.48 5.91
C TYR A 121 0.73 -5.56 6.17
N LEU A 122 1.19 -5.23 7.38
CA LEU A 122 2.61 -5.25 7.71
C LEU A 122 3.18 -6.68 7.65
N ALA A 123 2.50 -7.65 8.25
CA ALA A 123 2.90 -9.06 8.19
C ALA A 123 2.90 -9.58 6.73
N GLY A 124 1.85 -9.27 5.98
CA GLY A 124 1.72 -9.63 4.57
C GLY A 124 2.81 -9.01 3.71
N ALA A 125 3.19 -7.74 3.95
CA ALA A 125 4.26 -7.08 3.22
C ALA A 125 5.62 -7.74 3.45
N VAL A 126 5.91 -8.15 4.69
CA VAL A 126 7.13 -8.92 5.00
C VAL A 126 7.12 -10.25 4.28
N LEU A 127 6.02 -11.00 4.34
CA LEU A 127 5.91 -12.30 3.65
C LEU A 127 5.97 -12.16 2.13
N ALA A 128 5.36 -11.11 1.56
CA ALA A 128 5.43 -10.81 0.13
C ALA A 128 6.87 -10.48 -0.29
N ALA A 129 7.61 -9.71 0.50
CA ALA A 129 9.02 -9.41 0.23
C ALA A 129 9.88 -10.68 0.28
N LEU A 130 9.70 -11.54 1.29
CA LEU A 130 10.46 -12.79 1.43
C LEU A 130 10.18 -13.77 0.29
N SER A 131 8.90 -13.97 -0.05
CA SER A 131 8.51 -14.82 -1.20
C SER A 131 9.03 -14.26 -2.52
N GLY A 132 8.94 -12.94 -2.73
CA GLY A 132 9.47 -12.31 -3.95
C GLY A 132 11.00 -12.44 -4.06
N LEU A 133 11.71 -12.34 -2.94
CA LEU A 133 13.16 -12.57 -2.90
C LEU A 133 13.50 -14.03 -3.22
N TYR A 134 12.72 -14.98 -2.70
CA TYR A 134 12.89 -16.40 -3.00
C TYR A 134 12.70 -16.69 -4.50
N MET A 135 11.69 -16.10 -5.13
CA MET A 135 11.38 -16.28 -6.56
C MET A 135 12.46 -15.77 -7.53
N LEU A 136 13.49 -15.08 -7.05
CA LEU A 136 14.64 -14.66 -7.86
C LEU A 136 15.68 -15.77 -8.08
N TRP A 137 15.66 -16.80 -7.23
CA TRP A 137 16.60 -17.93 -7.26
C TRP A 137 15.91 -19.19 -7.77
#